data_AF-A0A3N9URR8-F1
#
_entry.id   AF-A0A3N9URR8-F1
#
_cell.length_a   1.000
_cell.length_b   1.000
_cell.length_c   1.000
_cell.angle_alpha   90.00
_cell.angle_beta   90.00
_cell.angle_gamma   90.00
#
_symmetry.space_group_name_H-M   'P 1'
#
loop_
_entity.id
_entity.type
_entity.pdbx_description
1 polymer ?
#
loop_
_entity_poly.entity_id
_entity_poly.type
_entity_poly.pdbx_seq_one_letter_code
_entity_poly.pdbx_strand_id
1 'polypeptide(L)'
;MLNFYLKNLLGLADFRVQTYQAVDKYMVAVLLTWAYIEQRFEQDRSPQIKTYGDLIRRHRDEHAVDWLTGALEMMQETGDIQQVMQRFLRMEVHAA
;
A
#
# COMPACT_ATOMS: atom_id res chain seq x y z
N MET A 1 -11.02 -16.08 0.28
CA MET A 1 -9.84 -16.00 -0.59
C MET A 1 -9.15 -14.63 -0.51
N LEU A 2 -9.07 -14.01 0.68
CA LEU A 2 -8.47 -12.67 0.88
C LEU A 2 -7.16 -12.74 1.70
N ASN A 3 -6.98 -13.81 2.46
CA ASN A 3 -5.86 -14.01 3.39
C ASN A 3 -4.51 -14.29 2.70
N PHE A 4 -4.52 -14.84 1.49
CA PHE A 4 -3.29 -15.21 0.78
C PHE A 4 -2.54 -13.97 0.26
N TYR A 5 -3.27 -12.94 -0.15
CA TYR A 5 -2.70 -11.72 -0.71
C TYR A 5 -1.98 -10.89 0.36
N LEU A 6 -2.56 -10.82 1.56
CA LEU A 6 -1.95 -10.14 2.70
C LEU A 6 -0.65 -10.83 3.14
N LYS A 7 -0.63 -12.16 3.08
CA LYS A 7 0.53 -12.98 3.45
C LYS A 7 1.76 -12.68 2.56
N ASN A 8 1.57 -12.56 1.25
CA ASN A 8 2.68 -12.29 0.35
C ASN A 8 3.14 -10.83 0.38
N LEU A 9 2.22 -9.87 0.50
CA LEU A 9 2.54 -8.44 0.51
C LEU A 9 3.30 -8.02 1.79
N LEU A 10 3.13 -8.77 2.88
CA LEU A 10 3.82 -8.58 4.16
C LEU A 10 5.13 -9.39 4.28
N GLY A 11 5.58 -10.09 3.23
CA GLY A 11 6.80 -10.90 3.29
C GLY A 11 6.68 -12.16 4.17
N LEU A 12 5.46 -12.58 4.53
CA LEU A 12 5.22 -13.72 5.43
C LEU A 12 5.57 -15.09 4.83
N ALA A 13 5.86 -15.14 3.53
CA ALA A 13 6.36 -16.35 2.88
C ALA A 13 7.84 -16.63 3.24
N ASP A 14 8.60 -15.62 3.66
CA ASP A 14 10.07 -15.68 3.79
C ASP A 14 10.56 -15.64 5.27
N PHE A 15 9.64 -15.80 6.23
CA PHE A 15 9.95 -15.79 7.67
C PHE A 15 10.84 -16.94 8.16
N ARG A 16 11.29 -17.84 7.27
CA ARG A 16 12.06 -19.02 7.67
C ARG A 16 13.51 -18.71 8.06
N VAL A 17 14.02 -17.48 7.88
CA VAL A 17 15.48 -17.23 7.98
C VAL A 17 15.92 -16.05 8.89
N GLN A 18 15.03 -15.28 9.54
CA GLN A 18 15.48 -14.27 10.52
C GLN A 18 14.70 -14.25 11.85
N THR A 19 15.48 -14.46 12.91
CA THR A 19 15.20 -14.55 14.35
C THR A 19 14.38 -13.36 14.89
N TYR A 20 13.45 -13.64 15.83
CA TYR A 20 12.70 -12.78 16.77
C TYR A 20 12.54 -11.27 16.48
N GLN A 21 13.58 -10.52 16.16
CA GLN A 21 13.50 -9.12 15.71
C GLN A 21 12.61 -8.92 14.48
N ALA A 22 12.56 -9.88 13.55
CA ALA A 22 11.64 -9.82 12.41
C ALA A 22 10.17 -9.95 12.88
N VAL A 23 9.92 -10.75 13.92
CA VAL A 23 8.60 -10.91 14.55
C VAL A 23 8.22 -9.65 15.31
N ASP A 24 9.14 -9.03 16.06
CA ASP A 24 8.86 -7.77 16.77
C ASP A 24 8.51 -6.64 15.81
N LYS A 25 9.32 -6.45 14.75
CA LYS A 25 9.05 -5.45 13.71
C LYS A 25 7.71 -5.71 13.01
N TYR A 26 7.40 -6.99 12.77
CA TYR A 26 6.11 -7.39 12.21
C TYR A 26 4.94 -7.07 13.14
N MET A 27 5.05 -7.40 14.43
CA MET A 27 4.02 -7.09 15.42
C MET A 27 3.80 -5.58 15.52
N VAL A 28 4.86 -4.78 15.51
CA VAL A 28 4.77 -3.32 15.46
C VAL A 28 4.04 -2.84 14.21
N ALA A 29 4.39 -3.36 13.03
CA ALA A 29 3.72 -3.00 11.78
C ALA A 29 2.23 -3.38 11.78
N VAL A 30 1.87 -4.56 12.28
CA VAL A 30 0.48 -5.01 12.39
C VAL A 30 -0.30 -4.15 13.38
N LEU A 31 0.26 -3.88 14.57
CA LEU A 31 -0.41 -3.07 15.59
C LEU A 31 -0.59 -1.63 15.14
N LEU A 32 0.41 -1.03 14.49
CA LEU A 32 0.29 0.32 13.90
C LEU A 32 -0.75 0.36 12.80
N THR A 33 -0.76 -0.65 11.92
CA THR A 33 -1.77 -0.76 10.85
C THR A 33 -3.16 -0.89 11.45
N TRP A 34 -3.32 -1.68 12.52
CA TRP A 34 -4.59 -1.84 13.22
C TRP A 34 -5.05 -0.54 13.88
N ALA A 35 -4.16 0.15 14.60
CA ALA A 35 -4.46 1.43 15.24
C ALA A 35 -4.89 2.49 14.21
N TYR A 36 -4.21 2.55 13.06
CA TYR A 36 -4.58 3.42 11.95
C TYR A 36 -5.99 3.12 11.42
N ILE A 37 -6.29 1.84 11.19
CA ILE A 37 -7.59 1.39 10.68
C ILE A 37 -8.70 1.72 11.67
N GLU A 38 -8.52 1.47 12.97
CA GLU A 38 -9.51 1.79 14.00
C GLU A 38 -9.77 3.29 14.11
N GLN A 39 -8.70 4.09 14.22
CA GLN A 39 -8.82 5.55 14.27
C GLN A 39 -9.59 6.10 13.07
N ARG A 40 -9.28 5.58 11.88
CA ARG A 40 -9.92 6.04 10.66
C ARG A 40 -11.35 5.53 10.53
N PHE A 41 -11.68 4.34 11.03
CA PHE A 41 -13.04 3.83 11.05
C PHE A 41 -13.97 4.67 11.95
N GLU A 42 -13.46 5.14 13.09
CA GLU A 42 -14.21 6.08 13.95
C GLU A 42 -14.45 7.43 13.29
N GLN A 43 -13.46 7.95 12.56
CA GLN A 43 -13.54 9.25 11.87
C GLN A 43 -14.42 9.21 10.62
N ASP A 44 -14.27 8.18 9.79
CA ASP A 44 -14.99 8.01 8.52
C ASP A 44 -16.32 7.26 8.70
N ARG A 45 -16.91 7.27 9.90
CA ARG A 45 -18.16 6.57 10.21
C ARG A 45 -19.32 7.10 9.37
N SER A 46 -19.49 6.49 8.20
CA SER A 46 -20.48 6.81 7.18
C SER A 46 -21.38 5.59 6.95
N PRO A 47 -22.65 5.78 6.56
CA PRO A 47 -23.52 4.67 6.13
C PRO A 47 -22.95 3.84 4.97
N GLN A 48 -21.95 4.35 4.23
CA GLN A 48 -21.25 3.64 3.16
C GLN A 48 -20.09 2.76 3.63
N ILE A 49 -19.55 2.98 4.85
CA ILE A 49 -18.45 2.19 5.41
C ILE A 49 -19.02 1.33 6.53
N LYS A 50 -19.32 0.07 6.20
CA LYS A 50 -19.98 -0.87 7.12
C LYS A 50 -19.00 -1.86 7.73
N THR A 51 -17.86 -2.05 7.09
CA THR A 51 -16.83 -3.00 7.50
C THR A 51 -15.44 -2.39 7.38
N TYR A 52 -14.47 -2.95 8.12
CA TYR A 52 -13.05 -2.60 7.93
C TYR A 52 -12.56 -2.90 6.50
N GLY A 53 -13.17 -3.86 5.81
CA GLY A 53 -12.89 -4.14 4.40
C GLY A 53 -13.23 -2.98 3.48
N ASP A 54 -14.33 -2.27 3.75
CA ASP A 54 -14.74 -1.09 2.98
C ASP A 54 -13.75 0.05 3.16
N LEU A 55 -13.25 0.23 4.39
CA LEU A 55 -12.23 1.24 4.71
C LEU A 55 -10.90 0.96 4.00
N ILE A 56 -10.43 -0.29 4.03
CA ILE A 56 -9.21 -0.71 3.32
C ILE A 56 -9.36 -0.48 1.81
N ARG A 57 -10.54 -0.77 1.25
CA ARG A 57 -10.82 -0.53 -0.17
C ARG A 57 -10.78 0.96 -0.50
N ARG A 58 -11.47 1.78 0.28
CA ARG A 58 -11.46 3.24 0.12
C ARG A 58 -10.04 3.81 0.19
N HIS A 59 -9.25 3.36 1.16
CA HIS A 59 -7.86 3.80 1.29
C HIS A 59 -7.00 3.44 0.07
N ARG A 60 -7.22 2.26 -0.53
CA ARG A 60 -6.56 1.88 -1.79
C ARG A 60 -7.01 2.75 -2.96
N ASP A 61 -8.30 3.06 -3.05
CA ASP A 61 -8.84 3.91 -4.10
C ASP A 61 -8.29 5.34 -3.99
N GLU A 62 -8.20 5.90 -2.77
CA GLU A 62 -7.55 7.19 -2.49
C GLU A 62 -6.08 7.17 -2.91
N HIS A 63 -5.32 6.14 -2.52
CA HIS A 63 -3.94 5.98 -2.96
C HIS A 63 -3.79 5.83 -4.48
N ALA A 64 -4.73 5.17 -5.17
CA ALA A 64 -4.71 5.06 -6.62
C ALA A 64 -4.96 6.42 -7.29
N VAL A 65 -5.85 7.23 -6.74
CA VAL A 65 -6.09 8.61 -7.19
C VAL A 65 -4.84 9.46 -7.01
N ASP A 66 -4.24 9.45 -5.82
CA ASP A 66 -3.01 10.22 -5.54
C ASP A 66 -1.86 9.78 -6.46
N TRP A 67 -1.69 8.47 -6.63
CA TRP A 67 -0.68 7.88 -7.50
C TRP A 67 -0.86 8.29 -8.95
N LEU A 68 -2.09 8.22 -9.48
CA LEU A 68 -2.39 8.59 -10.86
C LEU A 68 -2.25 10.09 -11.08
N THR A 69 -2.70 10.90 -10.12
CA THR A 69 -2.62 12.36 -10.18
C THR A 69 -1.16 12.80 -10.25
N GLY A 70 -0.30 12.29 -9.35
CA GLY A 70 1.12 12.61 -9.38
C GLY A 70 1.82 12.15 -10.67
N ALA A 71 1.40 11.02 -11.26
CA ALA A 71 1.94 10.55 -12.53
C ALA A 71 1.56 11.50 -13.69
N LEU A 72 0.32 11.99 -13.71
CA LEU A 72 -0.16 12.93 -14.73
C LEU A 72 0.51 14.30 -14.59
N GLU A 73 0.67 14.80 -13.36
CA GLU A 73 1.38 16.05 -13.08
C GLU A 73 2.83 15.97 -13.56
N MET A 74 3.55 14.91 -13.20
CA MET A 74 4.92 14.71 -13.68
C MET A 74 4.99 14.58 -15.21
N MET A 75 4.01 13.93 -15.85
CA MET A 75 3.94 13.84 -17.30
C MET A 75 3.74 15.22 -17.94
N GLN A 76 2.94 16.09 -17.33
CA GLN A 76 2.76 17.48 -17.79
C GLN A 76 4.04 18.31 -17.64
N GLU A 77 4.80 18.12 -16.57
CA GLU A 77 6.03 18.85 -16.30
C GLU A 77 7.21 18.41 -17.19
N THR A 78 7.37 17.10 -17.38
CA THR A 78 8.56 16.52 -18.02
C THR A 78 8.35 16.20 -19.50
N GLY A 79 7.12 15.84 -19.89
CA GLY A 79 6.82 15.26 -21.20
C GLY A 79 7.45 13.89 -21.45
N ASP A 80 8.15 13.30 -20.48
CA ASP A 80 8.88 12.04 -20.61
C ASP A 80 8.11 10.89 -19.95
N ILE A 81 7.42 10.12 -20.79
CA ILE A 81 6.66 8.94 -20.36
C ILE A 81 7.57 7.90 -19.69
N GLN A 82 8.81 7.71 -20.17
CA GLN A 82 9.70 6.69 -19.61
C GLN A 82 10.14 7.06 -18.19
N GLN A 83 10.43 8.34 -17.95
CA GLN A 83 10.75 8.83 -16.62
C GLN A 83 9.58 8.65 -15.64
N VAL A 84 8.36 8.99 -16.07
CA VAL A 84 7.14 8.80 -15.26
C VAL A 84 6.93 7.31 -14.94
N MET A 85 7.05 6.43 -15.94
CA MET A 85 6.90 4.99 -15.75
C MET A 85 7.94 4.42 -14.78
N GLN A 86 9.22 4.81 -14.89
CA GLN A 86 10.27 4.39 -13.96
C GLN A 86 9.95 4.81 -12.53
N ARG A 87 9.53 6.07 -12.33
CA ARG A 87 9.27 6.62 -11.00
C ARG A 87 8.05 6.03 -10.30
N PHE A 88 6.97 5.78 -11.04
CA PHE A 88 5.67 5.38 -10.48
C PHE A 88 5.43 3.87 -10.51
N LEU A 89 6.02 3.14 -11.47
CA LEU A 89 5.90 1.67 -11.57
C LEU A 89 7.14 0.93 -11.08
N ARG A 90 8.19 1.64 -10.62
CA ARG A 90 9.48 1.06 -10.20
C ARG A 90 10.06 0.12 -11.27
N MET A 91 9.87 0.45 -12.54
CA MET A 91 10.46 -0.32 -13.64
C MET A 91 11.98 -0.14 -13.58
N GLU A 92 12.70 -1.23 -13.28
CA GLU A 92 14.16 -1.22 -13.35
C GLU A 92 14.61 -1.05 -14.80
N VAL A 93 15.46 -0.06 -15.03
CA VAL A 93 16.14 0.16 -16.31
C VAL A 93 16.92 -1.11 -16.64
N HIS A 94 16.36 -1.95 -17.50
CA HIS A 94 17.14 -2.99 -18.16
C HIS A 94 17.99 -2.28 -19.20
N ALA A 95 19.20 -1.88 -18.79
CA ALA A 95 20.24 -1.48 -19.71
C ALA A 95 20.61 -2.71 -20.57
N ALA A 96 20.37 -2.59 -21.88
CA ALA A 96 20.84 -3.53 -22.88
C ALA A 96 22.34 -3.35 -23.14
#